data_AF-A0A0J9ENY7-F1
#
_entry.id   AF-A0A0J9ENY7-F1
#
_cell.length_a   1.000
_cell.length_b   1.000
_cell.length_c   1.000
_cell.angle_alpha   90.00
_cell.angle_beta   90.00
_cell.angle_gamma   90.00
#
_symmetry.space_group_name_H-M   'P 1'
#
loop_
_entity.id
_entity.type
_entity.pdbx_description
1 polymer ?
#
loop_
_entity_poly.entity_id
_entity_poly.type
_entity_poly.pdbx_seq_one_letter_code
_entity_poly.pdbx_strand_id
1 'polypeptide(L)'
;MWHFRVIPNPEEPERHVLVMEVTLMNSLQIRWKPEILEIPIFRRTFHTAQGIRISPDRALPYDMFNQYIQRLGRNVGLEAPLTPYCIRRGIANVVDDVATTAEWNQVLGHSRADIFERYYMSQKVKRDIQSAYLGCPARASVIRAVGKMSLT
;
A
#
# COMPACT_ATOMS: atom_id res chain seq x y z
N MET A 1 2.74 11.67 -0.53
CA MET A 1 4.05 11.02 -0.80
C MET A 1 4.66 10.71 0.55
N TRP A 2 4.81 9.42 0.90
CA TRP A 2 5.38 9.03 2.20
C TRP A 2 6.83 9.50 2.28
N HIS A 3 7.17 10.31 3.27
CA HIS A 3 8.53 10.76 3.51
C HIS A 3 9.10 9.94 4.66
N PHE A 4 10.07 9.09 4.32
CA PHE A 4 10.88 8.41 5.31
C PHE A 4 12.12 9.27 5.53
N ARG A 5 12.35 9.69 6.77
CA ARG A 5 13.59 10.35 7.17
C ARG A 5 14.22 9.57 8.29
N VAL A 6 15.55 9.48 8.26
CA VAL A 6 16.32 9.00 9.39
C VAL A 6 16.70 10.21 10.22
N ILE A 7 16.41 10.20 11.53
CA ILE A 7 16.79 11.26 12.46
C ILE A 7 17.52 10.68 13.68
N PRO A 8 18.36 11.45 14.38
CA PRO A 8 18.92 11.03 15.67
C PRO A 8 17.80 10.77 16.69
N ASN A 9 17.97 9.76 17.53
CA ASN A 9 17.04 9.47 18.61
C ASN A 9 17.15 10.57 19.69
N PRO A 10 16.05 11.25 20.06
CA PRO A 10 16.08 12.31 21.06
C PRO A 10 16.49 11.83 22.47
N GLU A 11 16.29 10.55 22.80
CA GLU A 11 16.69 9.98 24.10
C GLU A 11 18.11 9.39 24.08
N GLU A 12 18.59 8.97 22.91
CA GLU A 12 19.92 8.36 22.73
C GLU A 12 20.57 8.87 21.43
N PRO A 13 21.24 10.04 21.45
CA PRO A 13 21.71 10.72 20.24
C PRO A 13 22.68 9.91 19.36
N GLU A 14 23.40 8.96 19.95
CA GLU A 14 24.29 8.00 19.28
C GLU A 14 23.53 7.01 18.38
N ARG A 15 22.20 6.93 18.53
CA ARG A 15 21.32 6.02 17.79
C ARG A 15 20.41 6.81 16.88
N HIS A 16 20.02 6.20 15.76
CA HIS A 16 19.18 6.84 14.75
C HIS A 16 17.89 6.06 14.55
N VAL A 17 16.82 6.76 14.21
CA VAL A 17 15.46 6.23 14.05
C VAL A 17 14.91 6.56 12.67
N LEU A 18 14.29 5.56 12.03
CA LEU A 18 13.53 5.79 10.80
C LEU A 18 12.16 6.35 11.19
N VAL A 19 11.98 7.65 10.98
CA VAL A 19 10.68 8.28 11.14
C VAL A 19 9.99 8.23 9.78
N MET A 20 8.93 7.42 9.73
CA MET A 20 7.91 7.60 8.73
C MET A 20 7.06 8.79 9.19
N GLU A 21 7.23 9.95 8.56
CA GLU A 21 6.36 11.10 8.78
C GLU A 21 5.00 10.80 8.14
N VAL A 22 4.19 10.03 8.86
CA VAL A 22 2.75 9.98 8.66
C VAL A 22 2.20 10.95 9.67
N THR A 23 1.52 11.98 9.19
CA THR A 23 0.94 13.07 10.00
C THR A 23 -0.06 12.62 11.07
N LEU A 24 -0.26 11.31 11.29
CA LEU A 24 -1.33 10.71 12.09
C LEU A 24 -0.97 9.41 12.85
N MET A 25 0.29 8.96 12.91
CA MET A 25 0.63 7.74 13.68
C MET A 25 1.81 7.94 14.64
N ASN A 26 1.64 7.47 15.88
CA ASN A 26 2.74 7.22 16.81
C ASN A 26 3.78 6.35 16.07
N SER A 27 4.99 6.86 15.90
CA SER A 27 6.04 6.17 15.15
C SER A 27 6.48 4.92 15.89
N LEU A 28 6.53 3.78 15.19
CA LEU A 28 7.20 2.60 15.73
C LEU A 28 8.70 2.87 15.74
N GLN A 29 9.31 2.92 16.92
CA GLN A 29 10.76 3.06 17.05
C GLN A 29 11.44 1.74 16.65
N ILE A 30 12.04 1.73 15.47
CA ILE A 30 12.89 0.63 15.01
C ILE A 30 14.33 1.00 15.35
N ARG A 31 15.01 0.16 16.15
CA ARG A 31 16.44 0.31 16.46
C ARG A 31 17.28 -0.21 15.29
N TRP A 32 18.03 0.68 14.66
CA TRP A 32 18.94 0.33 13.57
C TRP A 32 20.38 0.22 14.08
N LYS A 33 21.16 -0.68 13.45
CA LYS A 33 22.61 -0.67 13.64
C LYS A 33 23.20 0.57 12.95
N PRO A 34 24.18 1.27 13.54
CA PRO A 34 24.80 2.44 12.91
C PRO A 34 25.33 2.17 11.50
N GLU A 35 25.86 0.97 11.28
CA GLU A 35 26.48 0.55 10.01
C GLU A 35 25.51 0.40 8.82
N ILE A 36 24.19 0.31 9.06
CA ILE A 36 23.18 0.14 8.00
C ILE A 36 22.28 1.35 7.81
N LEU A 37 22.62 2.47 8.46
CA LEU A 37 21.72 3.60 8.56
C LEU A 37 21.43 4.27 7.22
N GLU A 38 22.49 4.47 6.42
CA GLU A 38 22.42 5.06 5.09
C GLU A 38 22.18 4.02 3.99
N ILE A 39 21.94 2.76 4.37
CA ILE A 39 21.70 1.67 3.42
C ILE A 39 20.19 1.57 3.16
N PRO A 40 19.71 1.81 1.92
CA PRO A 40 18.31 1.66 1.61
C PRO A 40 17.83 0.22 1.85
N ILE A 41 16.61 0.05 2.37
CA ILE A 41 16.04 -1.29 2.60
C ILE A 41 15.82 -2.00 1.24
N PHE A 42 15.16 -1.32 0.30
CA PHE A 42 14.96 -1.81 -1.05
C PHE A 42 16.06 -1.28 -1.96
N ARG A 43 16.88 -2.18 -2.49
CA ARG A 43 18.07 -1.83 -3.28
C ARG A 43 17.98 -2.37 -4.69
N ARG A 44 18.60 -1.62 -5.60
CA ARG A 44 18.70 -1.99 -7.01
C ARG A 44 19.50 -3.28 -7.15
N THR A 45 19.13 -4.11 -8.13
CA THR A 45 19.92 -5.26 -8.57
C THR A 45 20.69 -4.94 -9.84
N PHE A 46 21.86 -5.54 -10.01
CA PHE A 46 22.68 -5.43 -11.21
C PHE A 46 23.24 -6.79 -11.62
N HIS A 47 23.46 -6.98 -12.92
CA HIS A 47 24.03 -8.20 -13.46
C HIS A 47 25.55 -8.16 -13.36
N THR A 48 26.13 -9.29 -12.96
CA THR A 48 27.57 -9.55 -12.96
C THR A 48 27.83 -10.86 -13.71
N ALA A 49 29.10 -11.15 -14.02
CA ALA A 49 29.49 -12.43 -14.61
C ALA A 49 29.09 -13.66 -13.74
N GLN A 50 28.84 -13.45 -12.45
CA GLN A 50 28.47 -14.48 -11.47
C GLN A 50 26.95 -14.50 -11.17
N GLY A 51 26.15 -13.75 -11.95
CA GLY A 51 24.70 -13.62 -11.74
C GLY A 51 24.29 -12.27 -11.18
N ILE A 52 23.07 -12.23 -10.62
CA ILE A 52 22.45 -11.00 -10.10
C ILE A 52 23.01 -10.68 -8.71
N ARG A 53 23.43 -9.43 -8.50
CA ARG A 53 23.89 -8.89 -7.21
C ARG A 53 23.02 -7.72 -6.79
N ILE A 54 22.93 -7.48 -5.48
CA ILE A 54 22.23 -6.33 -4.90
C ILE A 54 23.25 -5.20 -4.72
N SER A 55 22.88 -3.98 -5.10
CA SER A 55 23.71 -2.80 -4.86
C SER A 55 23.97 -2.63 -3.36
N PRO A 56 25.18 -2.28 -2.93
CA PRO A 56 25.44 -2.07 -1.51
C PRO A 56 24.63 -0.90 -0.94
N ASP A 57 24.43 0.15 -1.72
CA ASP A 57 24.01 1.50 -1.31
C ASP A 57 22.89 2.11 -2.18
N ARG A 58 22.71 1.67 -3.43
CA ARG A 58 21.72 2.29 -4.33
C ARG A 58 20.30 1.81 -4.06
N ALA A 59 19.42 2.75 -3.74
CA ALA A 59 17.99 2.53 -3.60
C ALA A 59 17.37 1.97 -4.89
N LEU A 60 16.30 1.18 -4.73
CA LEU A 60 15.49 0.68 -5.84
C LEU A 60 14.70 1.84 -6.48
N PRO A 61 14.92 2.12 -7.78
CA PRO A 61 14.14 3.14 -8.49
C PRO A 61 12.65 2.77 -8.58
N TYR A 62 11.77 3.77 -8.54
CA TYR A 62 10.33 3.56 -8.59
C TYR A 62 9.86 2.89 -9.89
N ASP A 63 10.45 3.24 -11.03
CA ASP A 63 10.16 2.62 -12.32
C ASP A 63 10.48 1.13 -12.31
N MET A 64 11.61 0.74 -11.73
CA MET A 64 12.01 -0.66 -11.58
C MET A 64 11.05 -1.42 -10.64
N PHE A 65 10.69 -0.82 -9.50
CA PHE A 65 9.66 -1.37 -8.61
C PHE A 65 8.32 -1.57 -9.32
N ASN A 66 7.86 -0.57 -10.07
CA ASN A 66 6.60 -0.64 -10.81
C ASN A 66 6.65 -1.73 -11.90
N GLN A 67 7.77 -1.89 -12.60
CA GLN A 67 7.97 -2.98 -13.56
C GLN A 67 7.87 -4.35 -12.90
N TYR A 68 8.41 -4.53 -11.69
CA TYR A 68 8.29 -5.78 -10.95
C TYR A 68 6.83 -6.09 -10.57
N ILE A 69 6.07 -5.10 -10.12
CA ILE A 69 4.64 -5.27 -9.81
C ILE A 69 3.83 -5.59 -11.07
N GLN A 70 4.10 -4.94 -12.20
CA GLN A 70 3.44 -5.25 -13.46
C GLN A 70 3.76 -6.66 -13.96
N ARG A 71 5.03 -7.10 -13.84
CA ARG A 71 5.43 -8.48 -14.17
C ARG A 71 4.71 -9.49 -13.29
N LEU A 72 4.59 -9.22 -11.99
CA LEU A 72 3.81 -10.06 -11.08
C LEU A 72 2.35 -10.16 -11.54
N GLY A 73 1.72 -9.02 -11.86
CA GLY A 73 0.34 -8.98 -12.38
C GLY A 73 0.14 -9.82 -13.64
N ARG A 74 1.06 -9.71 -14.61
CA ARG A 74 1.02 -10.54 -15.82
C ARG A 74 1.21 -12.02 -15.53
N ASN A 75 2.11 -12.38 -14.62
CA ASN A 75 2.39 -13.77 -14.27
C ASN A 75 1.21 -14.46 -13.58
N VAL A 76 0.36 -13.71 -12.87
CA VAL A 76 -0.88 -14.24 -12.27
C VAL A 76 -2.10 -14.10 -13.19
N GLY A 77 -1.89 -13.68 -14.44
CA GLY A 77 -2.94 -13.63 -15.47
C GLY A 77 -3.86 -12.41 -15.41
N LEU A 78 -3.45 -11.30 -14.78
CA LEU A 78 -4.23 -10.07 -14.83
C LEU A 78 -4.16 -9.45 -16.23
N GLU A 79 -5.33 -9.13 -16.78
CA GLU A 79 -5.47 -8.45 -18.07
C GLU A 79 -4.90 -7.03 -18.03
N ALA A 80 -5.21 -6.29 -16.97
CA ALA A 80 -4.70 -4.94 -16.75
C ALA A 80 -3.37 -4.96 -15.97
N PRO A 81 -2.45 -4.01 -16.23
CA PRO A 81 -1.20 -3.89 -15.47
C PRO A 81 -1.47 -3.65 -13.98
N LEU A 82 -0.98 -4.56 -13.14
CA LEU A 82 -0.97 -4.32 -11.70
C LEU A 82 -0.01 -3.17 -11.38
N THR A 83 -0.48 -2.22 -10.57
CA THR A 83 0.34 -1.11 -10.07
C THR A 83 0.33 -1.09 -8.54
N PRO A 84 1.29 -0.40 -7.89
CA PRO A 84 1.24 -0.18 -6.44
C PRO A 84 -0.06 0.49 -5.98
N TYR A 85 -0.66 1.31 -6.85
CA TYR A 85 -1.94 1.96 -6.60
C TYR A 85 -3.09 0.95 -6.52
N CYS A 86 -3.12 -0.08 -7.38
CA CYS A 86 -4.11 -1.16 -7.32
C CYS A 86 -4.11 -1.85 -5.95
N ILE A 87 -2.93 -2.09 -5.37
CA ILE A 87 -2.79 -2.71 -4.04
C ILE A 87 -3.36 -1.77 -2.97
N ARG A 88 -2.96 -0.49 -2.99
CA ARG A 88 -3.48 0.51 -2.05
C ARG A 88 -4.99 0.67 -2.16
N ARG A 89 -5.55 0.69 -3.37
CA ARG A 89 -7.00 0.74 -3.65
C ARG A 89 -7.72 -0.54 -3.23
N GLY A 90 -7.11 -1.71 -3.43
CA GLY A 90 -7.67 -2.98 -2.96
C GLY A 90 -7.81 -3.00 -1.44
N ILE A 91 -6.73 -2.67 -0.72
CA ILE A 91 -6.76 -2.50 0.74
C ILE A 91 -7.81 -1.46 1.11
N ALA A 92 -7.81 -0.32 0.39
CA ALA A 92 -8.77 0.78 0.55
C ALA A 92 -10.23 0.33 0.56
N ASN A 93 -10.58 -0.68 -0.26
CA ASN A 93 -11.96 -1.15 -0.33
C ASN A 93 -12.27 -2.25 0.68
N VAL A 94 -11.27 -2.99 1.18
CA VAL A 94 -11.49 -4.07 2.16
C VAL A 94 -11.74 -3.52 3.55
N VAL A 95 -10.96 -2.53 3.98
CA VAL A 95 -11.07 -1.99 5.35
C VAL A 95 -12.33 -1.09 5.52
N ASP A 96 -13.05 -0.75 4.44
CA ASP A 96 -14.16 0.21 4.33
C ASP A 96 -15.43 -0.42 4.88
N ASP A 97 -15.44 -1.74 4.83
CA ASP A 97 -16.48 -2.55 5.44
C ASP A 97 -16.30 -2.67 6.97
N VAL A 98 -15.15 -2.31 7.55
CA VAL A 98 -14.82 -2.60 8.96
C VAL A 98 -14.30 -1.42 9.79
N ALA A 99 -13.82 -0.35 9.17
CA ALA A 99 -13.19 0.78 9.86
C ALA A 99 -13.96 2.08 9.67
N THR A 100 -13.84 2.97 10.64
CA THR A 100 -14.35 4.34 10.60
C THR A 100 -13.57 5.21 9.62
N THR A 101 -14.16 6.32 9.18
CA THR A 101 -13.49 7.31 8.31
C THR A 101 -12.16 7.81 8.89
N ALA A 102 -12.06 7.94 10.22
CA ALA A 102 -10.84 8.38 10.88
C ALA A 102 -9.71 7.34 10.78
N GLU A 103 -10.02 6.07 11.07
CA GLU A 103 -9.09 4.94 10.92
C GLU A 103 -8.66 4.77 9.45
N TRP A 104 -9.58 5.01 8.52
CA TRP A 104 -9.29 5.02 7.09
C TRP A 104 -8.28 6.07 6.67
N ASN A 105 -8.51 7.30 7.11
CA ASN A 105 -7.59 8.41 6.88
C ASN A 105 -6.23 8.13 7.50
N GLN A 106 -6.18 7.46 8.65
CA GLN A 106 -4.93 7.02 9.26
C GLN A 106 -4.21 5.95 8.44
N VAL A 107 -4.91 4.87 8.04
CA VAL A 107 -4.37 3.76 7.24
C VAL A 107 -3.83 4.26 5.89
N LEU A 108 -4.58 5.14 5.22
CA LEU A 108 -4.18 5.69 3.93
C LEU A 108 -3.34 6.97 4.06
N GLY A 109 -3.05 7.47 5.27
CA GLY A 109 -2.35 8.73 5.46
C GLY A 109 -2.99 9.90 4.71
N HIS A 110 -4.32 9.93 4.65
CA HIS A 110 -5.09 11.02 4.05
C HIS A 110 -5.45 12.04 5.13
N SER A 111 -5.36 13.33 4.80
CA SER A 111 -5.80 14.42 5.68
C SER A 111 -7.31 14.66 5.62
N ARG A 112 -7.99 14.12 4.59
CA ARG A 112 -9.41 14.35 4.32
C ARG A 112 -10.07 13.10 3.74
N ALA A 113 -11.31 12.87 4.16
CA ALA A 113 -12.11 11.71 3.75
C ALA A 113 -12.45 11.71 2.26
N ASP A 114 -12.65 12.88 1.65
CA ASP A 114 -13.07 13.00 0.25
C ASP A 114 -12.02 12.47 -0.75
N ILE A 115 -10.75 12.34 -0.32
CA ILE A 115 -9.71 11.71 -1.13
C ILE A 115 -10.03 10.22 -1.33
N PHE A 116 -10.53 9.54 -0.30
CA PHE A 116 -10.95 8.15 -0.42
C PHE A 116 -12.15 8.02 -1.38
N GLU A 117 -13.20 8.80 -1.14
CA GLU A 117 -14.45 8.77 -1.93
C GLU A 117 -14.20 8.98 -3.43
N ARG A 118 -13.31 9.92 -3.79
CA ARG A 118 -13.07 10.29 -5.19
C ARG A 118 -12.16 9.31 -5.93
N TYR A 119 -11.12 8.81 -5.27
CA TYR A 119 -10.05 8.08 -5.96
C TYR A 119 -10.05 6.59 -5.61
N TYR A 120 -10.35 6.24 -4.36
CA TYR A 120 -10.15 4.87 -3.88
C TYR A 120 -11.45 4.06 -3.84
N MET A 121 -12.59 4.69 -3.57
CA MET A 121 -13.88 4.02 -3.50
C MET A 121 -14.15 3.25 -4.81
N SER A 122 -14.57 2.00 -4.66
CA SER A 122 -14.97 1.20 -5.81
C SER A 122 -16.21 1.81 -6.45
N GLN A 123 -16.21 1.89 -7.78
CA GLN A 123 -17.41 2.26 -8.54
C GLN A 123 -18.48 1.17 -8.50
N LYS A 124 -18.11 -0.05 -8.08
CA LYS A 124 -19.05 -1.14 -7.90
C LYS A 124 -19.79 -0.99 -6.59
N VAL A 125 -21.11 -1.01 -6.66
CA VAL A 125 -21.95 -1.03 -5.47
C VAL A 125 -21.83 -2.38 -4.77
N LYS A 126 -21.31 -2.37 -3.54
CA LYS A 126 -21.15 -3.57 -2.70
C LYS A 126 -22.46 -4.07 -2.08
N ARG A 127 -23.56 -3.34 -2.29
CA ARG A 127 -24.88 -3.61 -1.69
C ARG A 127 -25.83 -4.20 -2.72
N ASP A 128 -26.67 -5.12 -2.26
CA ASP A 128 -27.75 -5.68 -3.05
C ASP A 128 -28.90 -4.66 -3.17
N ILE A 129 -28.77 -3.71 -4.10
CA ILE A 129 -29.76 -2.64 -4.31
C ILE A 129 -31.13 -3.24 -4.66
N GLN A 130 -31.15 -4.30 -5.45
CA GLN A 130 -32.41 -4.93 -5.89
C GLN A 130 -33.17 -5.52 -4.71
N SER A 131 -32.50 -6.32 -3.87
CA SER A 131 -33.15 -6.89 -2.69
C SER A 131 -33.57 -5.80 -1.70
N ALA A 132 -32.77 -4.74 -1.53
CA ALA A 132 -33.12 -3.59 -0.69
C ALA A 132 -34.39 -2.89 -1.20
N TYR A 133 -34.52 -2.66 -2.50
CA TYR A 133 -35.71 -2.07 -3.11
C TYR A 133 -36.95 -2.97 -2.95
N LEU A 134 -36.78 -4.28 -3.11
CA LEU A 134 -37.85 -5.27 -3.02
C LEU A 134 -38.20 -5.68 -1.57
N GLY A 135 -37.55 -5.10 -0.56
CA GLY A 135 -37.72 -5.50 0.84
C GLY A 135 -37.32 -6.97 1.12
N CYS A 136 -36.47 -7.54 0.27
CA CYS A 136 -36.03 -8.92 0.34
C CYS A 136 -34.68 -9.06 1.09
N PRO A 137 -34.37 -10.23 1.67
CA PRO A 137 -33.06 -10.50 2.23
C PRO A 137 -31.94 -10.38 1.19
N ALA A 138 -30.84 -9.72 1.56
CA ALA A 138 -29.72 -9.49 0.65
C ALA A 138 -28.97 -10.78 0.28
N ARG A 139 -28.65 -10.95 -1.00
CA ARG A 139 -27.85 -12.07 -1.52
C ARG A 139 -26.34 -11.77 -1.41
N ALA A 140 -25.87 -11.57 -0.19
CA ALA A 140 -24.53 -11.04 0.10
C ALA A 140 -23.38 -11.87 -0.50
N SER A 141 -23.50 -13.21 -0.56
CA SER A 141 -22.49 -14.09 -1.14
C SER A 141 -22.31 -13.87 -2.64
N VAL A 142 -23.41 -13.71 -3.38
CA VAL A 142 -23.41 -13.45 -4.82
C VAL A 142 -22.82 -12.08 -5.12
N ILE A 143 -23.28 -11.04 -4.42
CA ILE A 143 -22.79 -9.67 -4.60
C ILE A 143 -21.29 -9.59 -4.27
N ARG A 144 -20.84 -10.25 -3.20
CA ARG A 144 -19.43 -10.31 -2.83
C ARG A 144 -18.59 -11.04 -3.89
N ALA A 145 -19.07 -12.15 -4.43
CA ALA A 145 -18.36 -12.87 -5.49
C ALA A 145 -18.18 -11.99 -6.74
N VAL A 146 -19.26 -11.36 -7.22
CA VAL A 146 -19.23 -10.44 -8.38
C VAL A 146 -18.34 -9.21 -8.11
N GLY A 147 -18.36 -8.69 -6.89
CA GLY A 147 -17.48 -7.60 -6.45
C GLY A 147 -16.00 -7.94 -6.58
N LYS A 148 -15.60 -9.14 -6.14
CA LYS A 148 -14.21 -9.63 -6.19
C LYS A 148 -13.69 -9.97 -7.59
N MET A 149 -14.59 -10.20 -8.56
CA MET A 149 -14.23 -10.68 -9.90
C MET A 149 -13.83 -9.60 -10.92
N SER A 150 -13.86 -8.29 -10.59
CA SER A 150 -13.23 -7.30 -11.49
C SER A 150 -12.15 -6.53 -10.76
N LEU A 151 -10.92 -6.77 -11.21
CA LEU A 151 -9.73 -5.98 -10.93
C LEU A 151 -9.42 -5.12 -12.16
N THR A 152 -10.42 -4.37 -12.63
CA THR A 152 -10.27 -3.30 -13.63
C THR A 152 -10.21 -1.96 -12.92
#